data_AF-A0A496SSV2-F1
#
_entry.id   AF-A0A496SSV2-F1
#
_cell.length_a   1.000
_cell.length_b   1.000
_cell.length_c   1.000
_cell.angle_alpha   90.00
_cell.angle_beta   90.00
_cell.angle_gamma   90.00
#
_symmetry.space_group_name_H-M   'P 1'
#
loop_
_entity.id
_entity.type
_entity.pdbx_description
1 polymer ?
#
loop_
_entity_poly.entity_id
_entity_poly.type
_entity_poly.pdbx_seq_one_letter_code
_entity_poly.pdbx_strand_id
1 'polypeptide(L)'
;MWLGNGKKFVKNVVLRFFHGSIIANVPVYSLEFLAATKLKLISERGEGKDFFDLYWALKTCKPSSKEIEAIEILDETENIVEKAINGIKKANPRRLAIDNRYIPRKFRPVSWRLLLDELLEMVLEI
;
A
#
# COMPACT_ATOMS: atom_id res chain seq x y z
N MET A 1 23.63 10.97 21.73
CA MET A 1 23.83 10.45 20.35
C MET A 1 23.59 8.92 20.23
N TRP A 2 22.71 8.32 21.05
CA TRP A 2 22.51 6.86 21.11
C TRP A 2 21.16 6.37 20.54
N LEU A 3 20.22 7.27 20.27
CA LEU A 3 18.87 6.92 19.81
C LEU A 3 18.81 6.49 18.32
N GLY A 4 19.82 6.84 17.51
CA GLY A 4 19.84 6.53 16.08
C GLY A 4 20.12 5.05 15.74
N ASN A 5 20.91 4.36 16.58
CA ASN A 5 21.30 2.96 16.31
C ASN A 5 20.19 1.97 16.62
N GLY A 6 19.38 2.21 17.67
CA GLY A 6 18.24 1.36 18.02
C GLY A 6 17.14 1.39 16.96
N LYS A 7 16.78 2.58 16.48
CA LYS A 7 15.77 2.73 15.41
C LYS A 7 16.17 2.00 14.13
N LYS A 8 17.43 2.15 13.69
CA LYS A 8 17.93 1.48 12.49
C LYS A 8 17.93 -0.05 12.64
N PHE A 9 18.24 -0.55 13.83
CA PHE A 9 18.18 -1.98 14.13
C PHE A 9 16.75 -2.52 14.02
N VAL A 10 15.76 -1.85 14.64
CA VAL A 10 14.36 -2.26 14.59
C VAL A 10 13.83 -2.28 13.15
N LYS A 11 14.10 -1.24 12.35
CA LYS A 11 13.67 -1.23 10.93
C LYS A 11 14.25 -2.40 10.14
N ASN A 12 15.53 -2.70 10.33
CA ASN A 12 16.18 -3.84 9.66
C ASN A 12 15.59 -5.19 10.10
N VAL A 13 15.22 -5.34 11.36
CA VAL A 13 14.58 -6.56 11.87
C VAL A 13 13.19 -6.74 11.26
N VAL A 14 12.38 -5.68 11.24
CA VAL A 14 11.03 -5.71 10.65
C VAL A 14 11.10 -6.07 9.17
N LEU A 15 11.96 -5.41 8.38
CA LEU A 15 12.09 -5.70 6.94
C LEU A 15 12.48 -7.14 6.68
N ARG A 16 13.38 -7.72 7.48
CA ARG A 16 13.79 -9.13 7.37
C ARG A 16 12.66 -10.12 7.65
N PHE A 17 11.72 -9.76 8.52
CA PHE A 17 10.62 -10.62 8.90
C PHE A 17 9.58 -10.79 7.78
N PHE A 18 9.43 -9.75 6.94
CA PHE A 18 8.49 -9.73 5.80
C PHE A 18 9.17 -9.98 4.44
N HIS A 19 10.47 -10.27 4.41
CA HIS A 19 11.13 -10.84 3.24
C HIS A 19 10.63 -12.26 3.05
N GLY A 20 9.80 -12.48 2.02
CA GLY A 20 9.26 -13.80 1.70
C GLY A 20 10.28 -14.67 0.95
N SER A 21 11.16 -14.07 0.16
CA SER A 21 12.16 -14.78 -0.66
C SER A 21 13.27 -13.83 -1.14
N ILE A 22 14.38 -14.39 -1.62
CA ILE A 22 15.34 -13.66 -2.47
C ILE A 22 15.18 -14.19 -3.89
N ILE A 23 14.82 -13.31 -4.84
CA ILE A 23 14.71 -13.64 -6.26
C ILE A 23 15.74 -12.82 -7.03
N ALA A 24 16.62 -13.49 -7.78
CA ALA A 24 17.72 -12.84 -8.51
C ALA A 24 18.56 -11.89 -7.63
N ASN A 25 18.91 -12.31 -6.42
CA ASN A 25 19.63 -11.52 -5.40
C ASN A 25 18.92 -10.23 -4.92
N VAL A 26 17.62 -10.09 -5.19
CA VAL A 26 16.80 -9.00 -4.67
C VAL A 26 15.85 -9.54 -3.59
N PRO A 27 15.81 -8.94 -2.39
CA PRO A 27 14.80 -9.28 -1.39
C PRO A 27 13.40 -8.97 -1.92
N VAL A 28 12.51 -9.95 -1.90
CA VAL A 28 11.12 -9.81 -2.32
C VAL A 28 10.23 -9.85 -1.09
N TYR A 29 9.43 -8.81 -0.92
CA TYR A 29 8.44 -8.72 0.14
C TYR A 29 7.20 -9.52 -0.20
N SER A 30 6.50 -10.02 0.82
CA SER A 30 5.19 -10.66 0.62
C SER A 30 4.19 -9.69 0.00
N LEU A 31 3.19 -10.23 -0.70
CA LEU A 31 2.18 -9.40 -1.36
C LEU A 31 1.35 -8.64 -0.32
N GLU A 32 1.11 -9.24 0.83
CA GLU A 32 0.42 -8.67 1.99
C GLU A 32 1.17 -7.45 2.52
N PHE A 33 2.50 -7.54 2.65
CA PHE A 33 3.32 -6.42 3.10
C PHE A 33 3.31 -5.29 2.07
N LEU A 34 3.35 -5.61 0.78
CA LEU A 34 3.23 -4.63 -0.30
C LEU A 34 1.84 -3.98 -0.33
N ALA A 35 0.77 -4.73 -0.05
CA ALA A 35 -0.58 -4.19 0.07
C ALA A 35 -0.68 -3.21 1.25
N ALA A 36 -0.13 -3.57 2.42
CA ALA A 36 -0.05 -2.67 3.57
C ALA A 36 0.74 -1.39 3.26
N THR A 37 1.85 -1.51 2.53
CA THR A 37 2.62 -0.35 2.04
C THR A 37 1.75 0.56 1.15
N LYS A 38 0.91 -0.03 0.29
CA LYS A 38 0.02 0.74 -0.61
C LYS A 38 -1.11 1.44 0.13
N LEU A 39 -1.66 0.86 1.21
CA LEU A 39 -2.62 1.56 2.08
C LEU A 39 -2.05 2.90 2.57
N LYS A 40 -0.80 2.88 3.03
CA LYS A 40 -0.08 4.07 3.47
C LYS A 40 0.13 5.07 2.33
N LEU A 41 0.63 4.64 1.18
CA LEU A 41 0.93 5.53 0.04
C LEU A 41 -0.29 6.25 -0.52
N ILE A 42 -1.45 5.60 -0.56
CA ILE A 42 -2.70 6.23 -1.01
C ILE A 42 -3.04 7.46 -0.16
N SER A 43 -2.76 7.42 1.14
CA SER A 43 -3.03 8.53 2.05
C SER A 43 -2.07 9.71 1.90
N GLU A 44 -0.85 9.48 1.40
CA GLU A 44 0.19 10.51 1.32
C GLU A 44 0.25 11.20 -0.04
N ARG A 45 0.32 10.40 -1.12
CA ARG A 45 0.51 10.93 -2.47
C ARG A 45 -0.72 10.79 -3.36
N GLY A 46 -1.50 9.72 -3.19
CA GLY A 46 -2.74 9.51 -3.92
C GLY A 46 -2.55 9.48 -5.45
N GLU A 47 -1.50 8.82 -5.95
CA GLU A 47 -1.27 8.62 -7.39
C GLU A 47 -2.20 7.52 -7.94
N GLY A 48 -2.66 7.66 -9.18
CA GLY A 48 -3.55 6.68 -9.82
C GLY A 48 -3.02 5.25 -9.78
N LYS A 49 -1.69 5.09 -9.92
CA LYS A 49 -1.02 3.80 -9.81
C LYS A 49 -1.18 3.15 -8.43
N ASP A 50 -1.20 3.90 -7.34
CA ASP A 50 -1.32 3.29 -6.00
C ASP A 50 -2.69 2.70 -5.76
N PHE A 51 -3.75 3.43 -6.16
CA PHE A 51 -5.12 2.92 -6.11
C PHE A 51 -5.25 1.65 -6.96
N PHE A 52 -4.66 1.67 -8.16
CA PHE A 52 -4.68 0.51 -9.05
C PHE A 52 -3.93 -0.69 -8.47
N ASP A 53 -2.71 -0.49 -7.98
CA ASP A 53 -1.89 -1.56 -7.41
C ASP A 53 -2.56 -2.14 -6.16
N LEU A 54 -3.10 -1.29 -5.28
CA LEU A 54 -3.79 -1.75 -4.08
C LEU A 54 -5.05 -2.56 -4.44
N TYR A 55 -5.86 -2.07 -5.38
CA TYR A 55 -7.06 -2.78 -5.83
C TYR A 55 -6.75 -4.20 -6.27
N TRP A 56 -5.73 -4.38 -7.11
CA TRP A 56 -5.35 -5.71 -7.58
C TRP A 56 -4.67 -6.56 -6.51
N ALA A 57 -3.90 -5.94 -5.62
CA ALA A 57 -3.33 -6.64 -4.47
C ALA A 57 -4.44 -7.19 -3.56
N LEU A 58 -5.46 -6.38 -3.25
CA LEU A 58 -6.57 -6.77 -2.37
C LEU A 58 -7.52 -7.81 -2.98
N LYS A 59 -7.62 -7.88 -4.31
CA LYS A 59 -8.28 -9.01 -4.99
C LYS A 59 -7.52 -10.34 -4.81
N THR A 60 -6.25 -10.29 -4.42
CA THR A 60 -5.36 -11.47 -4.36
C THR A 60 -5.01 -11.87 -2.93
N CYS A 61 -4.78 -10.90 -2.04
CA CYS A 61 -4.39 -11.11 -0.65
C CYS A 61 -4.99 -10.02 0.24
N LYS A 62 -5.09 -10.27 1.55
CA LYS A 62 -5.42 -9.23 2.53
C LYS A 62 -4.26 -9.09 3.53
N PRO A 63 -3.75 -7.87 3.78
CA PRO A 63 -2.79 -7.67 4.85
C PRO A 63 -3.44 -8.01 6.19
N SER A 64 -2.70 -8.68 7.08
CA SER A 64 -3.13 -8.89 8.46
C SER A 64 -2.71 -7.71 9.33
N SER A 65 -3.14 -7.70 10.59
CA SER A 65 -2.71 -6.70 11.57
C SER A 65 -1.19 -6.61 11.69
N LYS A 66 -0.46 -7.72 11.50
CA LYS A 66 1.01 -7.75 11.59
C LYS A 66 1.69 -6.92 10.49
N GLU A 67 1.23 -7.02 9.24
CA GLU A 67 1.78 -6.22 8.14
C GLU A 67 1.45 -4.74 8.32
N ILE A 68 0.26 -4.43 8.84
CA ILE A 68 -0.19 -3.06 9.12
C ILE A 68 0.71 -2.44 10.21
N GLU A 69 0.84 -3.12 11.36
CA GLU A 69 1.70 -2.70 12.47
C GLU A 69 3.17 -2.53 12.02
N ALA A 70 3.65 -3.42 11.15
CA ALA A 70 5.00 -3.33 10.62
C ALA A 70 5.24 -2.04 9.82
N ILE A 71 4.29 -1.64 8.96
CA ILE A 71 4.38 -0.38 8.21
C ILE A 71 4.31 0.82 9.16
N GLU A 72 3.43 0.78 10.15
CA GLU A 72 3.31 1.82 11.17
C GLU A 72 4.61 2.03 11.95
N ILE A 73 5.29 0.96 12.34
CA ILE A 73 6.61 0.99 12.99
C ILE A 73 7.69 1.53 12.04
N LEU A 74 7.71 1.06 10.78
CA LEU A 74 8.74 1.43 9.80
C LEU A 74 8.68 2.90 9.42
N ASP A 75 7.47 3.43 9.25
CA ASP A 75 7.24 4.80 8.79
C ASP A 75 6.92 5.78 9.93
N GLU A 76 6.92 5.32 11.18
CA GLU A 76 6.58 6.13 12.37
C GLU A 76 5.21 6.82 12.19
N THR A 77 4.23 6.05 11.70
CA THR A 77 2.86 6.49 11.41
C THR A 77 1.87 5.59 12.13
N GLU A 78 0.63 6.05 12.27
CA GLU A 78 -0.46 5.31 12.93
C GLU A 78 -1.75 5.42 12.10
N ASN A 79 -2.65 4.46 12.32
CA ASN A 79 -3.99 4.39 11.73
C ASN A 79 -3.96 4.42 10.19
N ILE A 80 -3.06 3.67 9.57
CA ILE A 80 -2.90 3.71 8.10
C ILE A 80 -4.15 3.27 7.36
N VAL A 81 -4.94 2.36 7.91
CA VAL A 81 -6.20 1.89 7.31
C VAL A 81 -7.22 3.03 7.26
N GLU A 82 -7.43 3.73 8.38
CA GLU A 82 -8.35 4.87 8.44
C GLU A 82 -7.90 6.01 7.50
N LYS A 83 -6.59 6.29 7.46
CA LYS A 83 -6.00 7.26 6.53
C LYS A 83 -6.23 6.84 5.07
N ALA A 84 -6.11 5.55 4.75
CA ALA A 84 -6.38 5.02 3.42
C ALA A 84 -7.86 5.18 3.04
N ILE A 85 -8.79 4.83 3.94
CA ILE A 85 -10.24 5.02 3.75
C ILE A 85 -10.53 6.49 3.43
N ASN A 86 -9.96 7.42 4.21
CA ASN A 86 -10.12 8.85 3.99
C ASN A 86 -9.49 9.31 2.67
N GLY A 87 -8.34 8.76 2.29
CA GLY A 87 -7.69 9.01 1.00
C GLY A 87 -8.55 8.57 -0.18
N ILE A 88 -9.15 7.38 -0.11
CA ILE A 88 -10.07 6.84 -1.13
C ILE A 88 -11.32 7.71 -1.25
N LYS A 89 -11.96 8.06 -0.14
CA LYS A 89 -13.16 8.92 -0.14
C LYS A 89 -12.92 10.31 -0.72
N LYS A 90 -11.71 10.85 -0.58
CA LYS A 90 -11.34 12.18 -1.10
C LYS A 90 -10.77 12.13 -2.52
N ALA A 91 -10.49 10.95 -3.06
CA ALA A 91 -9.86 10.80 -4.36
C ALA A 91 -10.76 11.33 -5.48
N ASN A 92 -10.16 12.01 -6.46
CA ASN A 92 -10.88 12.51 -7.63
C ASN A 92 -10.67 11.55 -8.82
N PRO A 93 -11.70 10.80 -9.26
CA PRO A 93 -11.56 9.80 -10.32
C PRO A 93 -11.00 10.36 -11.62
N ARG A 94 -11.32 11.61 -11.96
CA ARG A 94 -10.83 12.26 -13.19
C ARG A 94 -9.34 12.55 -13.11
N ARG A 95 -8.83 12.93 -11.94
CA ARG A 95 -7.39 13.16 -11.74
C ARG A 95 -6.61 11.85 -11.81
N LEU A 96 -7.12 10.79 -11.18
CA LEU A 96 -6.50 9.47 -11.25
C LEU A 96 -6.46 8.92 -12.68
N ALA A 97 -7.49 9.21 -13.49
CA ALA A 97 -7.53 8.80 -14.89
C ALA A 97 -6.41 9.42 -15.76
N ILE A 98 -5.88 10.59 -15.37
CA ILE A 98 -4.82 11.28 -16.11
C ILE A 98 -3.45 10.71 -15.75
N ASP A 99 -3.22 10.38 -14.47
CA ASP A 99 -1.93 9.94 -13.93
C ASP A 99 -1.70 8.42 -14.09
N ASN A 100 -1.72 7.95 -15.33
CA ASN A 100 -1.67 6.51 -15.66
C ASN A 100 -0.50 6.12 -16.55
N ARG A 101 0.60 6.89 -16.50
CA ARG A 101 1.78 6.65 -17.33
C ARG A 101 2.35 5.23 -17.15
N TYR A 102 2.26 4.72 -15.92
CA TYR A 102 2.83 3.43 -15.52
C TYR A 102 1.86 2.25 -15.62
N ILE A 103 0.58 2.48 -15.95
CA ILE A 103 -0.42 1.42 -16.13
C ILE A 103 -0.57 1.15 -17.64
N PRO A 104 -0.26 -0.06 -18.12
CA PRO A 104 -0.45 -0.41 -19.53
C PRO A 104 -1.91 -0.19 -19.95
N ARG A 105 -2.13 0.39 -21.15
CA ARG A 105 -3.47 0.79 -21.62
C ARG A 105 -4.53 -0.31 -21.47
N LYS A 106 -4.18 -1.56 -21.79
CA LYS A 106 -5.08 -2.73 -21.70
C LYS A 106 -5.55 -3.06 -20.29
N PHE A 107 -4.84 -2.61 -19.27
CA PHE A 107 -5.17 -2.87 -17.87
C PHE A 107 -5.76 -1.63 -17.18
N ARG A 108 -5.86 -0.49 -17.86
CA ARG A 108 -6.41 0.71 -17.23
C ARG A 108 -7.89 0.50 -16.91
N PRO A 109 -8.34 0.90 -15.71
CA PRO A 109 -9.75 0.84 -15.36
C PRO A 109 -10.60 1.59 -16.37
N VAL A 110 -11.69 0.96 -16.82
CA VAL A 110 -12.70 1.63 -17.65
C VAL A 110 -13.39 2.74 -16.85
N SER A 111 -13.64 2.50 -15.57
CA SER A 111 -14.19 3.48 -14.64
C SER A 111 -13.36 3.54 -13.36
N TRP A 112 -12.66 4.66 -13.18
CA TRP A 112 -11.94 4.96 -11.93
C TRP A 112 -12.87 5.15 -10.74
N ARG A 113 -14.12 5.56 -10.97
CA ARG A 113 -15.11 5.68 -9.91
C ARG A 113 -15.49 4.30 -9.37
N LEU A 114 -15.82 3.36 -10.26
CA LEU A 114 -16.15 1.98 -9.85
C LEU A 114 -14.97 1.32 -9.14
N LEU A 115 -13.74 1.54 -9.61
CA LEU A 115 -12.55 1.05 -8.91
C LEU A 115 -12.46 1.60 -7.49
N LEU A 116 -12.69 2.90 -7.29
CA LEU A 116 -12.62 3.51 -5.95
C LEU A 116 -13.74 3.01 -5.03
N ASP A 117 -14.95 2.83 -5.57
CA ASP A 117 -16.10 2.31 -4.81
C ASP A 117 -15.81 0.87 -4.33
N GLU A 118 -15.39 -0.03 -5.23
CA GLU A 118 -15.00 -1.41 -4.86
C GLU A 118 -13.78 -1.45 -3.93
N LEU A 119 -12.79 -0.58 -4.17
CA LEU A 119 -11.60 -0.50 -3.33
C LEU A 119 -11.96 -0.08 -1.90
N LEU A 120 -12.90 0.87 -1.76
CA LEU A 120 -13.37 1.30 -0.45
C LEU A 120 -14.02 0.13 0.31
N GLU A 121 -14.86 -0.65 -0.36
CA GLU A 121 -15.47 -1.85 0.24
C GLU A 121 -14.39 -2.84 0.72
N MET A 122 -13.39 -3.13 -0.12
CA MET A 122 -12.30 -4.04 0.27
C MET A 122 -11.50 -3.56 1.47
N VAL A 123 -11.21 -2.25 1.54
CA VAL A 123 -10.43 -1.69 2.64
C VAL A 123 -11.24 -1.64 3.94
N LEU A 124 -12.57 -1.53 3.87
CA LEU A 124 -13.44 -1.62 5.05
C LEU A 124 -13.49 -3.03 5.66
N GLU A 125 -13.06 -4.05 4.91
CA GLU A 125 -12.96 -5.45 5.38
C GLU A 125 -11.58 -5.82 5.93
N ILE A 126 -10.64 -4.87 5.98
CA ILE A 126 -9.31 -5.01 6.59
C ILE A 126 -9.40 -4.57 8.05
#